data_AF-A0A2H6EP44-F1
#
_entry.id   AF-A0A2H6EP44-F1
#
_cell.length_a   1.000
_cell.length_b   1.000
_cell.length_c   1.000
_cell.angle_alpha   90.00
_cell.angle_beta   90.00
_cell.angle_gamma   90.00
#
_symmetry.space_group_name_H-M   'P 1'
#
loop_
_entity.id
_entity.type
_entity.pdbx_description
1 polymer ?
#
loop_
_entity_poly.entity_id
_entity_poly.type
_entity_poly.pdbx_seq_one_letter_code
_entity_poly.pdbx_strand_id
1 'polypeptide(L)'
;MILPRDASQQAQIGELVDTTVNLDKFKPGDLLFFGRKATKDKPVKVVHVGIYLGNGEFIHASGKVKINSFKKSAKDFNNYRYNTFLFARRMLNSKGEKNPIKIKNNKFYR
;
A
#
# COMPACT_ATOMS: atom_id res chain seq x y z
N MET A 1 5.44 -5.10 15.44
CA MET A 1 5.92 -4.00 14.56
C MET A 1 4.91 -2.88 14.65
N ILE A 2 5.34 -1.62 14.58
CA ILE A 2 4.49 -0.43 14.68
C ILE A 2 4.69 0.37 13.39
N LEU A 3 3.58 0.67 12.72
CA LEU A 3 3.51 1.53 11.53
C LEU A 3 2.95 2.91 11.92
N PRO A 4 3.29 3.98 11.17
CA PRO A 4 2.60 5.26 11.29
C PRO A 4 1.08 5.10 11.12
N ARG A 5 0.32 5.97 11.77
CA ARG A 5 -1.14 5.84 11.82
C ARG A 5 -1.80 6.14 10.47
N ASP A 6 -1.29 7.13 9.74
CA ASP A 6 -1.92 7.63 8.52
C ASP A 6 -1.35 6.99 7.26
N ALA A 7 -2.20 6.75 6.26
CA ALA A 7 -1.78 6.20 4.98
C ALA A 7 -0.70 7.06 4.28
N SER A 8 -0.82 8.39 4.40
CA SER A 8 0.17 9.33 3.87
C SER A 8 1.56 9.16 4.52
N GLN A 9 1.62 8.85 5.80
CA GLN A 9 2.86 8.58 6.53
C GLN A 9 3.39 7.17 6.25
N GLN A 10 2.52 6.16 6.17
CA GLN A 10 2.89 4.80 5.79
C GLN A 10 3.52 4.75 4.39
N ALA A 11 3.07 5.62 3.47
CA ALA A 11 3.62 5.75 2.13
C ALA A 11 5.07 6.25 2.08
N GLN A 12 5.62 6.75 3.20
CA GLN A 12 6.98 7.29 3.30
C GLN A 12 7.99 6.31 3.90
N ILE A 13 7.56 5.09 4.26
CA ILE A 13 8.41 4.08 4.90
C ILE A 13 8.40 2.76 4.11
N GLY A 14 9.35 1.88 4.38
CA GLY A 14 9.54 0.64 3.62
C GLY A 14 10.30 0.86 2.31
N GLU A 15 10.33 -0.17 1.47
CA GLU A 15 10.99 -0.16 0.16
C GLU A 15 9.94 0.09 -0.95
N LEU A 16 10.23 0.97 -1.91
CA LEU A 16 9.37 1.15 -3.08
C LEU A 16 9.47 -0.09 -3.99
N VAL A 17 8.34 -0.72 -4.30
CA VAL A 17 8.30 -1.95 -5.11
C VAL A 17 8.04 -1.65 -6.59
N ASP A 18 6.93 -0.95 -6.87
CA ASP A 18 6.58 -0.50 -8.22
C ASP A 18 5.59 0.68 -8.13
N THR A 19 5.53 1.49 -9.18
CA THR A 19 4.59 2.60 -9.37
C THR A 19 3.48 2.28 -10.37
N THR A 20 3.52 1.07 -10.94
CA THR A 20 2.51 0.51 -11.85
C THR A 20 1.87 -0.73 -11.25
N VAL A 21 0.70 -1.13 -11.75
CA VAL A 21 0.04 -2.38 -11.33
C VAL A 21 0.76 -3.55 -11.99
N ASN A 22 1.94 -3.87 -11.47
CA ASN A 22 2.79 -4.98 -11.92
C ASN A 22 2.69 -6.14 -10.92
N LEU A 23 1.78 -7.07 -11.21
CA LEU A 23 1.45 -8.18 -10.31
C LEU A 23 2.63 -9.13 -10.07
N ASP A 24 3.58 -9.21 -11.01
CA ASP A 24 4.74 -10.11 -10.93
C ASP A 24 5.79 -9.61 -9.92
N LYS A 25 5.81 -8.30 -9.63
CA LYS A 25 6.70 -7.71 -8.62
C LYS A 25 6.12 -7.66 -7.22
N PHE A 26 4.79 -7.70 -7.11
CA PHE A 26 4.10 -7.61 -5.84
C PHE A 26 4.22 -8.94 -5.08
N LYS A 27 4.45 -8.84 -3.77
CA LYS A 27 4.48 -9.98 -2.85
C LYS A 27 3.38 -9.84 -1.79
N PRO A 28 2.75 -10.94 -1.34
CA PRO A 28 1.82 -10.89 -0.23
C PRO A 28 2.41 -10.12 0.95
N GLY A 29 1.63 -9.18 1.50
CA GLY A 29 2.07 -8.27 2.56
C GLY A 29 2.62 -6.92 2.09
N ASP A 30 2.84 -6.72 0.78
CA ASP A 30 3.13 -5.37 0.24
C ASP A 30 1.93 -4.45 0.48
N LEU A 31 2.18 -3.21 0.89
CA LEU A 31 1.15 -2.19 1.05
C LEU A 31 0.92 -1.47 -0.28
N LEU A 32 -0.33 -1.39 -0.68
CA LEU A 32 -0.78 -0.76 -1.92
C LEU A 32 -1.37 0.61 -1.59
N PHE A 33 -0.83 1.66 -2.19
CA PHE A 33 -1.24 3.04 -1.94
C PHE A 33 -2.07 3.60 -3.09
N PHE A 34 -3.14 4.30 -2.73
CA PHE A 34 -4.09 4.84 -3.69
C PHE A 34 -4.40 6.31 -3.44
N GLY A 35 -4.75 7.02 -4.50
CA GLY A 35 -5.25 8.37 -4.45
C GLY A 35 -5.07 9.10 -5.77
N ARG A 36 -4.60 10.35 -5.69
CA ARG A 36 -4.44 11.22 -6.86
C ARG A 36 -2.98 11.26 -7.29
N LYS A 37 -2.72 10.97 -8.56
CA LYS A 37 -1.41 11.14 -9.20
C LYS A 37 -1.01 12.62 -9.20
N ALA A 38 0.30 12.89 -9.28
CA ALA A 38 0.77 14.24 -9.43
C ALA A 38 0.29 14.83 -10.76
N THR A 39 -0.04 16.12 -10.74
CA THR A 39 -0.28 16.95 -11.93
C THR A 39 0.71 18.11 -11.87
N LYS A 40 0.79 18.91 -12.93
CA LYS A 40 1.67 20.10 -12.99
C LYS A 40 1.54 20.98 -11.73
N ASP A 41 0.31 21.19 -11.27
CA ASP A 41 0.03 22.14 -10.18
C ASP A 41 -0.21 21.48 -8.82
N LYS A 42 -0.21 20.14 -8.73
CA LYS A 42 -0.62 19.46 -7.50
C LYS A 42 0.19 18.18 -7.27
N PRO A 43 0.84 18.01 -6.11
CA PRO A 43 1.63 16.81 -5.81
C PRO A 43 0.75 15.56 -5.68
N VAL A 44 1.39 14.38 -5.65
CA VAL A 44 0.72 13.12 -5.30
C VAL A 44 -0.02 13.28 -3.97
N LYS A 45 -1.24 12.74 -3.89
CA LYS A 45 -2.02 12.67 -2.65
C LYS A 45 -2.43 11.23 -2.39
N VAL A 46 -1.84 10.63 -1.36
CA VAL A 46 -2.27 9.33 -0.82
C VAL A 46 -3.49 9.54 0.06
N VAL A 47 -4.56 8.80 -0.20
CA VAL A 47 -5.82 8.88 0.56
C VAL A 47 -6.30 7.53 1.07
N HIS A 48 -5.70 6.43 0.60
CA HIS A 48 -6.14 5.09 0.95
C HIS A 48 -4.97 4.10 0.87
N VAL A 49 -5.06 3.02 1.64
CA VAL A 49 -4.09 1.93 1.68
C VAL A 49 -4.79 0.57 1.74
N GLY A 50 -4.18 -0.45 1.14
CA GLY A 50 -4.59 -1.86 1.24
C GLY A 50 -3.38 -2.77 1.37
N ILE A 51 -3.62 -4.04 1.70
CA ILE A 51 -2.58 -5.06 1.81
C ILE A 51 -2.75 -6.04 0.64
N TYR A 52 -1.69 -6.23 -0.14
CA TYR A 52 -1.70 -7.21 -1.22
C TYR A 52 -1.71 -8.64 -0.65
N LEU A 53 -2.57 -9.49 -1.19
CA LEU A 53 -2.73 -10.88 -0.78
C LEU A 53 -2.04 -11.86 -1.74
N GLY A 54 -1.62 -11.39 -2.92
CA GLY A 54 -1.16 -12.25 -4.00
C GLY A 54 -2.23 -12.38 -5.10
N ASN A 55 -1.81 -12.90 -6.25
CA ASN A 55 -2.70 -13.25 -7.36
C ASN A 55 -3.63 -12.13 -7.85
N GLY A 56 -3.21 -10.86 -7.70
CA GLY A 56 -4.00 -9.68 -8.06
C GLY A 56 -4.98 -9.21 -6.99
N GLU A 57 -5.09 -9.90 -5.86
CA GLU A 57 -6.05 -9.60 -4.79
C GLU A 57 -5.44 -8.74 -3.69
N PHE A 58 -6.28 -7.92 -3.06
CA PHE A 58 -5.89 -7.11 -1.91
C PHE A 58 -7.05 -6.93 -0.94
N ILE A 59 -6.73 -6.89 0.35
CA ILE A 59 -7.68 -6.60 1.43
C ILE A 59 -7.56 -5.15 1.87
N HIS A 60 -8.69 -4.50 2.08
CA HIS A 60 -8.73 -3.11 2.55
C HIS A 60 -10.03 -2.77 3.28
N ALA A 61 -10.02 -1.70 4.08
CA ALA A 61 -11.21 -1.18 4.76
C ALA A 61 -11.76 0.04 4.02
N SER A 62 -12.95 -0.08 3.43
CA SER A 62 -13.65 1.02 2.73
C SER A 62 -15.14 0.87 2.98
N GLY A 63 -15.62 1.55 4.02
CA GLY A 63 -16.90 1.28 4.68
C GLY A 63 -16.85 0.01 5.54
N LYS A 64 -16.54 -1.12 4.92
CA LYS A 64 -16.27 -2.42 5.55
C LYS A 64 -14.94 -3.01 5.08
N VAL A 65 -14.43 -4.00 5.82
CA VAL A 65 -13.31 -4.83 5.36
C VAL A 65 -13.80 -5.71 4.22
N LYS A 66 -13.06 -5.72 3.12
CA LYS A 66 -13.37 -6.52 1.93
C LYS A 66 -12.12 -6.82 1.13
N ILE A 67 -12.23 -7.84 0.29
CA ILE A 67 -11.20 -8.21 -0.69
C ILE A 67 -11.67 -7.69 -2.05
N ASN A 68 -10.74 -7.10 -2.81
CA ASN A 68 -10.95 -6.70 -4.18
C ASN A 68 -9.76 -7.15 -5.04
N SER A 69 -9.93 -7.10 -6.36
CA SER A 69 -8.92 -7.53 -7.32
C SER A 69 -8.52 -6.41 -8.27
N PHE A 70 -7.26 -6.44 -8.71
CA PHE A 70 -6.75 -5.69 -9.85
C PHE A 70 -6.94 -6.39 -11.20
N LYS A 71 -7.29 -7.68 -11.20
CA LYS A 71 -7.53 -8.42 -12.45
C LYS A 71 -8.89 -8.05 -13.00
N LYS A 72 -8.93 -7.49 -14.22
CA LYS A 72 -10.18 -7.09 -14.90
C LYS A 72 -11.17 -8.24 -15.11
N SER A 73 -10.69 -9.48 -15.18
CA SER A 73 -11.50 -10.69 -15.33
C SER A 73 -12.09 -11.20 -14.01
N ALA A 74 -11.65 -10.70 -12.85
CA ALA A 74 -12.14 -11.16 -11.57
C ALA A 74 -13.51 -10.57 -11.24
N LYS A 75 -14.37 -11.35 -10.57
CA LYS A 75 -15.69 -10.90 -10.10
C LYS A 75 -15.59 -9.65 -9.21
N ASP A 76 -14.59 -9.61 -8.35
CA ASP A 76 -14.35 -8.50 -7.41
C ASP A 76 -13.36 -7.47 -7.94
N PHE A 77 -13.23 -7.34 -9.27
CA PHE A 77 -12.44 -6.29 -9.90
C PHE A 77 -12.91 -4.92 -9.45
N ASN A 78 -11.96 -4.10 -8.97
CA ASN A 78 -12.27 -2.76 -8.51
C ASN A 78 -11.64 -1.70 -9.41
N ASN A 79 -12.41 -1.25 -10.41
CA ASN A 79 -11.97 -0.26 -11.39
C ASN A 79 -11.48 1.05 -10.76
N TYR A 80 -12.16 1.53 -9.71
CA TYR A 80 -11.74 2.75 -9.01
C TYR A 80 -10.36 2.59 -8.36
N ARG A 81 -10.11 1.46 -7.68
CA ARG A 81 -8.81 1.19 -7.04
C ARG A 81 -7.71 0.93 -8.07
N TYR A 82 -8.04 0.27 -9.17
CA TYR A 82 -7.10 0.10 -10.28
C TYR A 82 -6.62 1.46 -10.83
N ASN A 83 -7.55 2.38 -11.10
CA ASN A 83 -7.23 3.69 -11.69
C ASN A 83 -6.62 4.68 -10.70
N THR A 84 -6.89 4.52 -9.40
CA THR A 84 -6.32 5.37 -8.34
C THR A 84 -5.05 4.79 -7.72
N PHE A 85 -4.54 3.64 -8.21
CA PHE A 85 -3.28 3.09 -7.75
C PHE A 85 -2.12 4.06 -8.01
N LEU A 86 -1.28 4.25 -7.00
CA LEU A 86 -0.11 5.14 -7.04
C LEU A 86 1.19 4.34 -7.04
N PHE A 87 1.37 3.47 -6.05
CA PHE A 87 2.56 2.64 -5.89
C PHE A 87 2.37 1.59 -4.80
N ALA A 88 3.24 0.58 -4.80
CA ALA A 88 3.34 -0.44 -3.77
C ALA A 88 4.63 -0.23 -2.94
N ARG A 89 4.56 -0.45 -1.62
CA ARG A 89 5.74 -0.48 -0.76
C ARG A 89 5.80 -1.74 0.09
N ARG A 90 7.00 -2.29 0.21
CA ARG A 90 7.29 -3.46 1.03
C ARG A 90 7.71 -3.02 2.42
N MET A 91 6.95 -3.44 3.43
CA MET A 91 7.23 -3.10 4.83
C MET A 91 8.07 -4.18 5.53
N LEU A 92 7.78 -5.45 5.22
CA LEU A 92 8.44 -6.59 5.83
C LEU A 92 9.85 -6.76 5.25
N ASN A 93 10.84 -6.87 6.14
CA ASN A 93 12.26 -7.04 5.78
C ASN A 93 12.81 -5.98 4.81
N SER A 94 12.18 -4.80 4.79
CA SER A 94 12.61 -3.71 3.92
C SER A 94 14.03 -3.27 4.26
N LYS A 95 14.82 -3.05 3.22
CA LYS A 95 16.14 -2.40 3.31
C LYS A 95 16.07 -0.90 3.03
N GLY A 96 14.86 -0.33 2.98
CA GLY A 96 14.65 1.09 2.71
C GLY A 96 15.17 1.99 3.83
N GLU A 97 15.33 3.28 3.52
CA GLU A 97 15.90 4.30 4.43
C GLU A 97 15.10 4.47 5.74
N LYS A 98 13.78 4.34 5.66
CA LYS A 98 12.87 4.42 6.83
C LYS A 98 12.11 3.12 6.96
N ASN A 99 12.25 2.45 8.11
CA ASN A 99 11.64 1.15 8.36
C ASN A 99 10.55 1.22 9.43
N PRO A 100 9.58 0.29 9.40
CA PRO A 100 8.66 0.09 10.52
C PRO A 100 9.39 -0.11 11.85
N ILE A 101 8.84 0.43 12.94
CA ILE A 101 9.47 0.37 14.26
C ILE A 101 9.19 -1.01 14.88
N LYS A 102 10.22 -1.74 15.31
CA LYS A 102 10.04 -2.96 16.12
C LYS A 102 9.57 -2.57 17.52
N ILE A 103 8.62 -3.30 18.11
CA ILE A 103 8.03 -2.95 19.42
C ILE A 103 9.12 -2.81 20.50
N LYS A 104 10.07 -3.75 20.55
CA LYS A 104 11.24 -3.72 21.44
C LYS A 104 12.13 -2.46 21.33
N ASN A 105 12.02 -1.74 20.21
CA ASN A 105 12.79 -0.52 19.95
C ASN A 105 11.95 0.75 20.13
N ASN A 106 10.67 0.63 20.53
CA ASN A 106 9.79 1.78 20.72
C ASN A 106 9.95 2.33 22.14
N LYS A 107 10.21 3.64 22.26
CA LYS A 107 10.44 4.32 23.54
C LYS A 107 9.28 4.27 24.54
N PHE A 108 8.05 4.03 24.07
CA PHE A 108 6.85 3.96 24.92
C PHE A 108 6.60 2.55 25.48
N TYR A 109 7.33 1.54 25.02
CA TYR A 109 7.20 0.13 25.43
C TYR A 109 8.50 -0.39 26.07
N ARG A 110 9.27 0.51 26.68
CA ARG A 110 10.47 0.22 27.47
C ARG A 110 10.20 0.55 28.92
#